data_AF-A0A950VF30-F1
#
_entry.id   AF-A0A950VF30-F1
#
_cell.length_a   1.000
_cell.length_b   1.000
_cell.length_c   1.000
_cell.angle_alpha   90.00
_cell.angle_beta   90.00
_cell.angle_gamma   90.00
#
_symmetry.space_group_name_H-M   'P 1'
#
loop_
_entity.id
_entity.type
_entity.pdbx_description
1 polymer ?
#
loop_
_entity_poly.entity_id
_entity_poly.type
_entity_poly.pdbx_seq_one_letter_code
_entity_poly.pdbx_strand_id
1 'polypeptide(L)'
;GSADNQALVEHINRTAPDVLFVNMGMPLQEFWLYHHWPLLNVKVAVAAGALVDHAAGRVRRPPRWVANLGLEWAVRLAVEPKRLWRRYLIGLPRFGAVLLREIVLRRETAPVMPLSKATSPSSTKLQSSTKLQ
;
A
#
# COMPACT_ATOMS: atom_id res chain seq x y z
N GLY A 1 5.85 -9.87 19.41
CA GLY A 1 5.29 -11.19 19.73
C GLY A 1 4.69 -11.16 21.11
N SER A 2 3.53 -10.52 21.27
CA SER A 2 2.66 -10.74 22.43
C SER A 2 1.80 -11.98 22.18
N ALA A 3 1.37 -12.68 23.23
CA ALA A 3 0.46 -13.83 23.12
C ALA A 3 -0.82 -13.49 22.34
N ASP A 4 -1.29 -12.25 22.47
CA ASP A 4 -2.46 -11.74 21.74
C ASP A 4 -2.29 -11.77 20.21
N ASN A 5 -1.07 -11.56 19.69
CA ASN A 5 -0.82 -11.61 18.25
C ASN A 5 -0.91 -13.03 17.69
N GLN A 6 -0.47 -14.03 18.46
CA GLN A 6 -0.56 -15.43 18.03
C GLN A 6 -2.01 -15.87 17.95
N ALA A 7 -2.79 -15.58 19.01
CA ALA A 7 -4.22 -15.85 19.02
C ALA A 7 -4.95 -15.12 17.87
N LEU A 8 -4.56 -13.89 17.55
CA LEU A 8 -5.11 -13.13 16.43
C LEU A 8 -4.80 -13.78 15.08
N VAL A 9 -3.56 -14.20 14.84
CA VAL A 9 -3.16 -14.87 13.59
C VAL A 9 -3.89 -16.20 13.42
N GLU A 10 -3.99 -16.99 14.49
CA GLU A 10 -4.78 -18.23 14.48
C GLU A 10 -6.24 -17.97 14.15
N HIS A 11 -6.83 -16.94 14.76
CA HIS A 11 -8.21 -16.54 14.48
C HIS A 11 -8.39 -16.15 13.01
N ILE A 12 -7.50 -15.32 12.46
CA ILE A 12 -7.55 -14.93 11.04
C ILE A 12 -7.46 -16.16 10.14
N ASN A 13 -6.51 -17.06 10.39
CA ASN A 13 -6.30 -18.25 9.58
C ASN A 13 -7.48 -19.22 9.65
N ARG A 14 -8.14 -19.34 10.80
CA ARG A 14 -9.37 -20.14 10.97
C ARG A 14 -10.53 -19.60 10.15
N THR A 15 -10.66 -18.28 10.06
CA THR A 15 -11.72 -17.62 9.28
C THR A 15 -11.43 -17.67 7.77
N ALA A 16 -10.17 -17.92 7.38
CA ALA A 16 -9.70 -18.04 6.01
C ALA A 16 -10.22 -16.94 5.05
N PRO A 17 -10.03 -15.64 5.36
CA PRO A 17 -10.56 -14.58 4.53
C PRO A 17 -9.81 -14.46 3.19
N ASP A 18 -10.53 -14.09 2.12
CA ASP A 18 -9.90 -13.74 0.85
C ASP A 18 -9.12 -12.42 0.95
N VAL A 19 -9.66 -11.45 1.69
CA VAL A 19 -9.09 -10.11 1.86
C VAL A 19 -9.06 -9.73 3.34
N LEU A 20 -7.89 -9.35 3.83
CA LEU A 20 -7.68 -8.85 5.19
C LEU A 20 -7.44 -7.34 5.18
N PHE A 21 -8.33 -6.57 5.82
CA PHE A 21 -8.10 -5.14 6.07
C PHE A 21 -7.44 -4.94 7.43
N VAL A 22 -6.25 -4.33 7.44
CA VAL A 22 -5.53 -3.99 8.66
C VAL A 22 -5.64 -2.48 8.90
N ASN A 23 -6.37 -2.13 9.96
CA ASN A 23 -6.64 -0.74 10.35
C ASN A 23 -5.85 -0.39 11.63
N MET A 24 -4.53 -0.44 11.56
CA MET A 24 -3.67 -0.01 12.67
C MET A 24 -2.97 1.31 12.30
N GLY A 25 -2.39 2.00 13.28
CA GLY A 25 -1.61 3.20 13.01
C GLY A 25 -0.34 2.90 12.22
N MET A 26 0.05 3.78 11.31
CA MET A 26 1.38 3.71 10.69
C MET A 26 2.47 4.16 11.67
N PRO A 27 3.64 3.51 11.70
CA PRO A 27 4.12 2.46 10.79
C PRO A 27 3.86 1.02 11.28
N LEU A 28 3.07 0.85 12.35
CA LEU A 28 2.90 -0.43 13.03
C LEU A 28 2.21 -1.46 12.14
N GLN A 29 1.23 -1.06 11.35
CA GLN A 29 0.52 -1.97 10.43
C GLN A 29 1.49 -2.60 9.41
N GLU A 30 2.41 -1.83 8.84
CA GLU A 30 3.36 -2.31 7.83
C GLU A 30 4.31 -3.33 8.45
N PHE A 31 4.87 -3.02 9.62
CA PHE A 31 5.76 -3.94 10.32
C PHE A 31 5.01 -5.19 10.76
N TRP A 32 3.80 -5.06 11.28
CA TRP A 32 3.01 -6.20 11.71
C TRP A 32 2.70 -7.13 10.54
N LEU A 33 2.24 -6.59 9.41
CA LEU A 33 2.04 -7.36 8.18
C LEU A 33 3.35 -8.01 7.75
N TYR A 34 4.44 -7.27 7.64
CA TYR A 34 5.72 -7.79 7.18
C TYR A 34 6.20 -8.97 8.04
N HIS A 35 6.08 -8.88 9.36
CA HIS A 35 6.52 -9.92 10.29
C HIS A 35 5.59 -11.15 10.34
N HIS A 36 4.28 -10.98 10.13
CA HIS A 36 3.31 -12.07 10.25
C HIS A 36 2.84 -12.59 8.89
N TRP A 37 3.22 -11.96 7.78
CA TRP A 37 2.88 -12.38 6.42
C TRP A 37 3.13 -13.87 6.14
N PRO A 38 4.29 -14.45 6.54
CA PRO A 38 4.55 -15.88 6.30
C PRO A 38 3.63 -16.81 7.08
N LEU A 39 3.00 -16.31 8.15
CA LEU A 39 2.13 -17.07 9.05
C LEU A 39 0.65 -16.90 8.71
N LEU A 40 0.32 -15.99 7.79
CA LEU A 40 -1.05 -15.60 7.47
C LEU A 40 -1.57 -16.35 6.25
N ASN A 41 -2.72 -17.03 6.39
CA ASN A 41 -3.41 -17.74 5.32
C ASN A 41 -4.49 -16.85 4.68
N VAL A 42 -4.04 -15.81 3.98
CA VAL A 42 -4.88 -14.82 3.27
C VAL A 42 -4.34 -14.57 1.88
N LYS A 43 -5.23 -14.35 0.90
CA LYS A 43 -4.80 -14.09 -0.48
C LYS A 43 -4.26 -12.67 -0.64
N VAL A 44 -4.90 -11.70 0.01
CA VAL A 44 -4.53 -10.28 -0.05
C VAL A 44 -4.71 -9.65 1.32
N ALA A 45 -3.76 -8.81 1.73
CA ALA A 45 -3.94 -7.92 2.86
C ALA A 45 -3.74 -6.46 2.46
N VAL A 46 -4.60 -5.59 2.99
CA VAL A 46 -4.65 -4.17 2.69
C VAL A 46 -4.40 -3.38 3.97
N ALA A 47 -3.30 -2.63 3.99
CA ALA A 47 -2.97 -1.68 5.04
C ALA A 47 -3.85 -0.43 4.89
N ALA A 48 -5.06 -0.51 5.44
CA ALA A 48 -6.12 0.47 5.24
C ALA A 48 -6.07 1.62 6.27
N GLY A 49 -5.37 1.45 7.40
CA GLY A 49 -5.19 2.50 8.40
C GLY A 49 -6.52 3.13 8.82
N ALA A 50 -6.61 4.47 8.75
CA ALA A 50 -7.81 5.23 9.11
C ALA A 50 -8.91 5.24 8.02
N LEU A 51 -8.80 4.43 6.96
CA LEU A 51 -9.81 4.37 5.89
C LEU A 51 -11.19 4.01 6.44
N VAL A 52 -11.26 3.04 7.34
CA VAL A 52 -12.53 2.63 7.96
C VAL A 52 -13.07 3.71 8.88
N ASP A 53 -12.21 4.43 9.61
CA ASP A 53 -12.63 5.56 10.43
C ASP A 53 -13.13 6.76 9.60
N HIS A 54 -12.58 6.95 8.40
CA HIS A 54 -13.10 7.90 7.42
C HIS A 54 -14.46 7.46 6.88
N ALA A 55 -14.63 6.17 6.55
CA ALA A 55 -15.90 5.64 6.06
C ALA A 55 -17.00 5.70 7.14
N ALA A 56 -16.64 5.48 8.40
CA ALA A 56 -17.51 5.58 9.56
C ALA A 56 -17.80 7.05 9.98
N GLY A 57 -17.26 8.04 9.28
CA GLY A 57 -17.49 9.47 9.56
C GLY A 57 -16.84 10.00 10.84
N ARG A 58 -15.95 9.23 11.49
CA ARG A 58 -15.33 9.61 12.77
C ARG A 58 -14.23 10.66 12.62
N VAL A 59 -13.60 10.74 11.45
CA VAL A 59 -12.56 11.74 11.19
C VAL A 59 -13.12 12.84 10.29
N ARG A 60 -13.09 14.07 10.81
CA ARG A 60 -13.56 15.24 10.09
C ARG A 60 -12.59 15.56 8.96
N ARG A 61 -13.05 15.47 7.71
CA ARG A 61 -12.26 15.95 6.56
C ARG A 61 -12.11 17.46 6.63
N PRO A 62 -10.94 18.00 6.23
CA PRO A 62 -10.80 19.44 6.08
C PRO A 62 -11.82 19.97 5.05
N PRO A 63 -12.21 21.25 5.13
CA PRO A 63 -13.10 21.86 4.15
C PRO A 63 -12.60 21.64 2.72
N ARG A 64 -13.52 21.36 1.78
CA ARG A 64 -13.17 21.04 0.38
C ARG A 64 -12.30 22.10 -0.29
N TRP A 65 -12.45 23.37 0.06
CA TRP A 65 -11.61 24.44 -0.49
C TRP A 65 -10.13 24.30 -0.09
N VAL A 66 -9.83 23.84 1.13
CA VAL A 66 -8.46 23.55 1.58
C VAL A 66 -7.88 22.35 0.82
N ALA A 67 -8.72 21.33 0.61
CA ALA A 67 -8.36 20.15 -0.16
C ALA A 67 -8.01 20.49 -1.61
N ASN A 68 -8.85 21.33 -2.24
CA ASN A 68 -8.66 21.78 -3.62
C ASN A 68 -7.40 22.63 -3.80
N LEU A 69 -6.98 23.36 -2.76
CA LEU A 69 -5.71 24.10 -2.74
C LEU A 69 -4.48 23.20 -2.49
N GLY A 70 -4.68 21.90 -2.25
CA GLY A 70 -3.60 20.98 -1.88
C GLY A 70 -3.02 21.25 -0.49
N LEU A 71 -3.69 22.04 0.34
CA LEU A 71 -3.22 22.49 1.66
C LEU A 71 -3.66 21.58 2.82
N GLU A 72 -4.20 20.39 2.52
CA GLU A 72 -4.59 19.45 3.57
C GLU A 72 -3.42 19.09 4.50
N TRP A 73 -2.21 19.02 3.96
CA TRP A 73 -1.01 18.74 4.75
C TRP A 73 -0.75 19.82 5.80
N ALA A 74 -1.00 21.10 5.47
CA ALA A 74 -0.79 22.22 6.37
C ALA A 74 -1.82 22.21 7.50
N VAL A 75 -3.08 21.89 7.20
CA VAL A 75 -4.12 21.72 8.22
C VAL A 75 -3.81 20.53 9.12
N ARG A 76 -3.37 19.39 8.57
CA ARG A 76 -2.95 18.23 9.37
C ARG A 76 -1.75 18.56 10.27
N LEU A 77 -0.79 19.33 9.76
CA LEU A 77 0.35 19.79 10.54
C LEU A 77 -0.07 20.73 11.68
N ALA A 78 -1.05 21.62 11.44
CA ALA A 78 -1.57 22.52 12.47
C ALA A 78 -2.34 21.75 13.58
N VAL A 79 -3.04 20.68 13.22
CA VAL A 79 -3.80 19.84 14.18
C VAL A 79 -2.87 18.92 14.99
N GLU A 80 -1.83 18.37 14.37
CA GLU A 80 -0.90 17.44 15.04
C GLU A 80 0.59 17.84 14.88
N PRO A 81 0.99 19.03 15.35
CA PRO A 81 2.32 19.57 15.08
C PRO A 81 3.42 18.68 15.63
N LYS A 82 3.26 18.16 16.86
CA LYS A 82 4.26 17.30 17.52
C LYS A 82 4.54 15.98 16.79
N ARG A 83 3.55 15.42 16.09
CA ARG A 83 3.68 14.13 15.38
C ARG A 83 4.22 14.32 13.96
N LEU A 84 3.79 15.38 13.28
CA LEU A 84 3.95 15.50 11.83
C LEU A 84 5.09 16.45 11.42
N TRP A 85 5.58 17.34 12.29
CA TRP A 85 6.59 18.35 11.93
C TRP A 85 7.85 17.78 11.29
N ARG A 86 8.43 16.68 11.82
CA ARG A 86 9.64 16.07 11.25
C ARG A 86 9.38 15.58 9.83
N ARG A 87 8.22 14.96 9.59
CA ARG A 87 7.86 14.40 8.29
C ARG A 87 7.67 15.50 7.25
N TYR A 88 7.03 16.61 7.62
CA TYR A 88 6.72 17.70 6.67
C TYR A 88 7.85 18.70 6.50
N LEU A 89 8.54 19.11 7.56
CA LEU A 89 9.56 20.15 7.48
C LEU A 89 10.95 19.60 7.11
N ILE A 90 11.22 18.32 7.35
CA ILE A 90 12.53 17.71 7.06
C ILE A 90 12.40 16.68 5.93
N GLY A 91 11.37 15.83 6.00
CA GLY A 91 11.17 14.76 5.01
C GLY A 91 10.86 15.26 3.60
N LEU A 92 9.89 16.19 3.46
CA LEU A 92 9.50 16.74 2.15
C LEU A 92 10.64 17.46 1.44
N PRO A 93 11.40 18.38 2.08
CA PRO A 93 12.53 19.04 1.42
C PRO A 93 13.63 18.06 1.02
N ARG A 94 13.91 17.05 1.84
CA ARG A 94 14.91 16.01 1.51
C ARG A 94 14.48 15.19 0.30
N PHE A 95 13.21 14.78 0.25
CA PHE A 95 12.66 14.09 -0.91
C PHE A 95 12.69 14.97 -2.16
N GLY A 96 12.28 16.23 -2.03
CA GLY A 96 12.33 17.22 -3.10
C GLY A 96 13.75 17.42 -3.64
N ALA A 97 14.76 17.48 -2.76
CA ALA A 97 16.17 17.59 -3.16
C ALA A 97 16.66 16.35 -3.93
N VAL A 98 16.28 15.14 -3.50
CA VAL A 98 16.61 13.91 -4.23
C VAL A 98 15.91 13.89 -5.59
N LEU A 99 14.63 14.25 -5.64
CA LEU A 99 13.86 14.31 -6.88
C LEU A 99 14.43 15.35 -7.85
N LEU A 100 14.76 16.54 -7.37
CA LEU A 100 15.38 17.61 -8.16
C LEU A 100 16.75 17.19 -8.67
N ARG A 101 17.58 16.58 -7.81
CA ARG A 101 18.86 16.01 -8.22
C ARG A 101 18.67 14.99 -9.34
N GLU A 102 17.70 14.10 -9.19
CA GLU A 102 17.41 13.09 -10.20
C GLU A 102 16.92 13.70 -11.52
N ILE A 103 16.03 14.69 -11.48
CA ILE A 103 15.54 15.41 -12.66
C ILE A 103 16.68 16.16 -13.37
N VAL A 104 17.58 16.79 -12.60
CA VAL A 104 18.72 17.55 -13.14
C VAL A 104 19.78 16.61 -13.71
N LEU A 105 20.01 15.44 -13.09
CA LEU A 105 20.99 14.45 -13.54
C LEU A 105 20.46 13.55 -14.68
N ARG A 106 19.16 13.32 -14.79
CA ARG A 106 18.51 12.55 -15.88
C ARG A 106 18.25 13.37 -17.14
N ARG A 107 19.18 14.25 -17.52
CA ARG A 107 19.11 14.97 -18.80
C ARG A 107 19.32 14.08 -20.04
N GLU A 108 19.77 12.84 -19.87
CA GLU A 108 19.89 11.87 -20.96
C GLU A 108 19.02 10.65 -20.67
N THR A 109 17.85 10.59 -21.31
CA THR A 109 16.92 9.48 -21.21
C THR A 109 17.57 8.22 -21.78
N ALA A 110 17.87 7.23 -20.93
CA ALA A 110 17.81 5.85 -21.41
C ALA A 110 16.38 5.61 -21.94
N PRO A 111 16.21 5.10 -23.16
CA PRO A 111 14.89 4.87 -23.71
C PRO A 111 14.11 3.96 -22.77
N VAL A 112 12.86 4.33 -22.46
CA VAL A 112 11.93 3.46 -21.75
C VAL A 112 11.86 2.17 -22.56
N MET A 113 12.48 1.11 -22.04
CA MET A 113 12.46 -0.19 -22.70
C MET A 113 10.99 -0.56 -22.86
N PRO A 114 10.49 -0.73 -24.10
CA PRO A 114 9.12 -1.19 -24.27
C PRO A 114 9.02 -2.52 -23.54
N LEU A 115 8.03 -2.65 -22.66
CA LEU A 115 7.70 -3.92 -22.05
C LEU A 115 7.51 -4.91 -23.20
N SER A 116 8.53 -5.74 -23.43
CA SER A 116 8.47 -6.85 -24.35
C SER A 116 7.22 -7.61 -23.95
N LYS A 117 6.22 -7.63 -24.84
CA LYS A 117 4.96 -8.35 -24.62
C LYS A 117 5.37 -9.72 -24.10
N ALA A 118 5.03 -10.02 -22.85
CA ALA A 118 5.23 -11.34 -22.29
C ALA A 118 4.58 -12.32 -23.26
N THR A 119 5.42 -13.09 -23.96
CA THR A 119 4.98 -14.15 -24.85
C THR A 119 4.19 -15.12 -23.99
N SER A 120 2.87 -15.06 -24.07
CA SER A 120 1.97 -16.00 -23.41
C SER A 120 2.26 -17.40 -23.97
N PRO A 121 2.70 -18.37 -23.15
CA PRO A 121 2.83 -19.74 -23.60
C PRO A 121 1.48 -20.42 -23.36
N SER A 122 0.64 -20.58 -24.39
CA SER A 122 -0.42 -21.60 -24.39
C SER A 122 -1.25 -21.58 -25.67
N SER A 123 -0.93 -22.50 -26.58
CA SER A 123 -1.96 -23.41 -27.08
C SER A 123 -1.29 -24.74 -27.46
N THR A 124 -0.94 -25.52 -26.43
CA THR A 124 -0.77 -26.96 -26.60
C THR A 124 -2.12 -27.50 -27.06
N LYS A 125 -2.23 -27.83 -28.35
CA LYS A 125 -3.33 -28.63 -28.88
C LYS A 125 -3.31 -29.98 -28.19
N LEU A 126 -4.14 -30.12 -27.17
CA LEU A 126 -4.54 -31.42 -26.65
C LEU A 126 -5.98 -31.66 -27.14
N GLN A 127 -6.11 -32.29 -28.32
CA GLN A 127 -7.32 -33.02 -28.68
C GLN A 127 -6.91 -34.33 -29.33
N SER A 128 -6.81 -35.34 -28.46
CA SER A 128 -6.99 -36.74 -28.76
C SER A 128 -8.46 -37.02 -29.10
N SER A 129 -8.75 -37.56 -30.28
CA SER A 129 -9.80 -38.57 -30.44
C SER A 129 -9.65 -39.29 -31.78
N THR A 130 -8.97 -40.44 -31.70
CA THR A 130 -9.35 -41.74 -32.27
C THR A 130 -10.54 -41.71 -33.25
N LYS A 131 -10.27 -41.91 -34.54
CA LYS A 131 -11.22 -42.52 -35.48
C LYS A 131 -10.84 -43.99 -35.65
N LEU A 132 -11.65 -44.84 -35.04
CA LEU A 132 -11.81 -46.24 -35.38
C LEU A 132 -13.29 -46.37 -35.73
N GLN A 133 -13.54 -47.00 -36.89
CA GLN A 133 -14.82 -47.23 -37.57
C GLN A 133 -15.29 -46.10 -38.50
#